data_AF-A0AB74DND3-F1
#
_entry.id   AF-A0AB74DND3-F1
#
_cell.length_a   1.000
_cell.length_b   1.000
_cell.length_c   1.000
_cell.angle_alpha   90.00
_cell.angle_beta   90.00
_cell.angle_gamma   90.00
#
_symmetry.space_group_name_H-M   'P 1'
#
loop_
_entity.id
_entity.type
_entity.pdbx_description
1 polymer ?
#
loop_
_entity_poly.entity_id
_entity_poly.type
_entity_poly.pdbx_seq_one_letter_code
_entity_poly.pdbx_strand_id
1 'polypeptide(L)'
;MEFDVFTLKFNDSGDGLGLKLANDDLDCSINLENEDITDLKDFFDKIFDYIVENERLVDFKLENHTDKQLFQSVAEDLIKQINAEIKDSAKNFEEIIAFKSQTN
;
A
#
# COMPACT_ATOMS: atom_id res chain seq x y z
N MET A 1 18.46 2.88 0.57
CA MET A 1 17.66 1.70 0.18
C MET A 1 17.23 1.80 -1.28
N GLU A 2 17.07 0.66 -1.96
CA GLU A 2 16.39 0.58 -3.25
C GLU A 2 14.86 0.63 -3.05
N PHE A 3 14.13 0.95 -4.13
CA PHE A 3 12.67 0.96 -4.14
C PHE A 3 12.15 -0.12 -5.10
N ASP A 4 11.21 -0.92 -4.61
CA ASP A 4 10.38 -1.77 -5.45
C ASP A 4 9.09 -1.02 -5.79
N VAL A 5 8.69 -1.11 -7.05
CA VAL A 5 7.47 -0.45 -7.54
C VAL A 5 6.36 -1.48 -7.61
N PHE A 6 5.28 -1.24 -6.87
CA PHE A 6 4.09 -2.08 -6.91
C PHE A 6 2.92 -1.35 -7.56
N THR A 7 2.09 -2.12 -8.26
CA THR A 7 0.93 -1.60 -8.99
C THR A 7 -0.36 -1.95 -8.29
N LEU A 8 -1.13 -0.92 -7.94
CA LEU A 8 -2.49 -1.04 -7.45
C LEU A 8 -3.45 -0.92 -8.62
N LYS A 9 -4.50 -1.74 -8.62
CA LYS A 9 -5.56 -1.72 -9.61
C LYS A 9 -6.92 -1.70 -8.95
N PHE A 10 -7.84 -0.96 -9.54
CA PHE A 10 -9.25 -1.06 -9.23
C PHE A 10 -9.83 -2.38 -9.73
N ASN A 11 -10.44 -3.12 -8.82
CA ASN A 11 -11.30 -4.25 -9.10
C ASN A 11 -12.73 -3.89 -8.69
N ASP A 12 -13.59 -3.65 -9.68
CA ASP A 12 -15.04 -3.55 -9.46
C ASP A 12 -15.63 -4.95 -9.61
N SER A 13 -16.12 -5.52 -8.50
CA SER A 13 -16.66 -6.89 -8.50
C SER A 13 -18.12 -6.97 -8.96
N GLY A 14 -18.78 -5.84 -9.28
CA GLY A 14 -20.23 -5.80 -9.51
C GLY A 14 -21.04 -6.21 -8.26
N ASP A 15 -22.36 -5.97 -8.28
CA ASP A 15 -23.29 -6.42 -7.22
C ASP A 15 -23.14 -5.80 -5.81
N GLY A 16 -22.70 -4.54 -5.71
CA GLY A 16 -22.67 -3.82 -4.42
C GLY A 16 -21.61 -4.32 -3.44
N LEU A 17 -20.65 -5.12 -3.93
CA LEU A 17 -19.47 -5.59 -3.18
C LEU A 17 -18.34 -4.54 -3.08
N GLY A 18 -18.55 -3.37 -3.66
CA GLY A 18 -17.68 -2.21 -3.55
C GLY A 18 -16.50 -2.21 -4.53
N LEU A 19 -16.09 -1.00 -4.92
CA LEU A 19 -14.84 -0.76 -5.65
C LEU A 19 -13.65 -1.02 -4.73
N LYS A 20 -12.80 -1.98 -5.12
CA LYS A 20 -11.61 -2.36 -4.35
C LYS A 20 -10.35 -1.92 -5.04
N LEU A 21 -9.39 -1.42 -4.28
CA LEU A 21 -8.03 -1.13 -4.72
C LEU A 21 -7.14 -2.29 -4.29
N ALA A 22 -6.72 -3.13 -5.23
CA ALA A 22 -5.97 -4.34 -4.95
C ALA A 22 -4.55 -4.27 -5.52
N ASN A 23 -3.59 -4.88 -4.82
CA ASN A 23 -2.25 -5.15 -5.32
C ASN A 23 -2.04 -6.67 -5.29
N ASP A 24 -1.72 -7.25 -6.46
CA ASP A 24 -1.49 -8.70 -6.57
C ASP A 24 -0.15 -9.12 -5.97
N ASP A 25 0.86 -8.23 -5.95
CA ASP A 25 2.21 -8.57 -5.48
C ASP A 25 2.26 -8.85 -3.96
N LEU A 26 1.55 -8.04 -3.18
CA LEU A 26 1.44 -8.13 -1.72
C LEU A 26 0.16 -8.87 -1.27
N ASP A 27 -0.65 -9.36 -2.23
CA ASP A 27 -1.92 -10.04 -1.99
C ASP A 27 -2.86 -9.23 -1.08
N CYS A 28 -2.95 -7.91 -1.29
CA CYS A 28 -3.70 -7.01 -0.42
C CYS A 28 -4.74 -6.21 -1.19
N SER A 29 -5.84 -5.86 -0.52
CA SER A 29 -6.93 -5.11 -1.14
C SER A 29 -7.61 -4.19 -0.13
N ILE A 30 -7.88 -2.95 -0.55
CA ILE A 30 -8.61 -1.95 0.22
C ILE A 30 -9.98 -1.78 -0.41
N ASN A 31 -11.04 -1.96 0.36
CA ASN A 31 -12.38 -1.64 -0.12
C ASN A 31 -12.68 -0.15 0.07
N LEU A 32 -12.75 0.61 -1.03
CA LEU A 32 -12.98 2.06 -0.99
C LEU A 32 -14.44 2.44 -0.76
N GLU A 33 -15.36 1.49 -0.93
CA GLU A 33 -16.79 1.68 -0.63
C GLU A 33 -17.15 1.23 0.79
N ASN A 34 -16.20 0.62 1.52
CA ASN A 34 -16.39 0.20 2.90
C ASN A 34 -15.96 1.32 3.85
N GLU A 35 -16.73 1.54 4.91
CA GLU A 35 -16.37 2.46 6.01
C GLU A 35 -15.39 1.83 7.00
N ASP A 36 -15.19 0.51 6.93
CA ASP A 36 -14.23 -0.20 7.75
C ASP A 36 -12.79 0.09 7.30
N ILE A 37 -11.98 0.57 8.24
CA ILE A 37 -10.57 0.93 8.03
C ILE A 37 -9.61 -0.25 8.29
N THR A 38 -10.13 -1.42 8.65
CA THR A 38 -9.30 -2.61 8.95
C THR A 38 -8.47 -3.01 7.73
N ASP A 39 -9.06 -2.95 6.54
CA ASP A 39 -8.38 -3.25 5.28
C ASP A 39 -7.15 -2.34 5.05
N LEU A 40 -7.25 -1.07 5.46
CA LEU A 40 -6.16 -0.10 5.35
C LEU A 40 -5.03 -0.43 6.33
N LYS A 41 -5.38 -0.81 7.56
CA LYS A 41 -4.39 -1.24 8.54
C LYS A 41 -3.64 -2.48 8.06
N ASP A 42 -4.36 -3.50 7.62
CA ASP A 42 -3.77 -4.74 7.11
C ASP A 42 -2.87 -4.47 5.89
N PHE A 43 -3.25 -3.50 5.05
CA PHE A 43 -2.42 -3.04 3.93
C PHE A 43 -1.09 -2.43 4.40
N PHE A 44 -1.12 -1.54 5.40
CA PHE A 44 0.09 -0.96 5.97
C PHE A 44 0.96 -1.99 6.69
N ASP A 45 0.36 -2.91 7.45
CA ASP A 45 1.08 -3.98 8.13
C ASP A 45 1.84 -4.86 7.11
N LYS A 46 1.19 -5.23 6.00
CA LYS A 46 1.85 -5.98 4.89
C LYS A 46 2.99 -5.21 4.23
N ILE A 47 2.86 -3.90 4.04
CA ILE A 47 3.95 -3.07 3.51
C ILE A 47 5.14 -3.08 4.46
N PHE A 48 4.87 -2.88 5.75
CA PHE A 48 5.90 -2.84 6.76
C PHE A 48 6.68 -4.15 6.81
N ASP A 49 5.96 -5.28 6.82
CA ASP A 49 6.56 -6.61 6.81
C ASP A 49 7.44 -6.80 5.56
N TYR A 50 6.93 -6.47 4.37
CA TYR A 50 7.70 -6.56 3.13
C TYR A 50 9.00 -5.75 3.20
N ILE A 51 8.94 -4.51 3.68
CA ILE A 51 10.11 -3.62 3.77
C ILE A 51 11.16 -4.20 4.74
N VAL A 52 10.71 -4.69 5.90
CA VAL A 52 11.61 -5.23 6.93
C VAL A 52 12.19 -6.59 6.55
N GLU A 53 11.47 -7.39 5.77
CA GLU A 53 11.94 -8.69 5.27
C GLU A 53 12.89 -8.56 4.08
N ASN A 54 12.60 -7.65 3.15
CA ASN A 54 13.36 -7.49 1.90
C ASN A 54 14.41 -6.37 1.97
N GLU A 55 14.41 -5.56 3.04
CA GLU A 55 15.29 -4.40 3.22
C GLU A 55 15.20 -3.37 2.06
N ARG A 56 14.02 -3.30 1.44
CA ARG A 56 13.72 -2.47 0.27
C ARG A 56 12.44 -1.69 0.52
N LEU A 57 12.45 -0.41 0.15
CA LEU A 57 11.27 0.44 0.27
C LEU A 57 10.29 0.13 -0.86
N VAL A 58 9.03 0.52 -0.67
CA VAL A 58 7.96 0.30 -1.64
C VAL A 58 7.45 1.63 -2.18
N ASP A 59 7.19 1.69 -3.48
CA ASP A 59 6.51 2.81 -4.15
C ASP A 59 5.29 2.28 -4.90
N PHE A 60 4.10 2.73 -4.50
CA PHE A 60 2.86 2.31 -5.14
C PHE A 60 2.48 3.21 -6.30
N LYS A 61 1.98 2.59 -7.37
CA LYS A 61 1.43 3.28 -8.54
C LYS A 61 0.07 2.73 -8.90
N LEU A 62 -0.80 3.61 -9.37
CA LEU A 62 -2.12 3.23 -9.85
C LEU A 62 -2.01 2.81 -11.33
N GLU A 63 -2.41 1.59 -11.67
CA GLU A 63 -2.29 1.04 -13.02
C GLU A 63 -3.49 1.39 -13.91
N ASN A 64 -4.69 1.42 -13.34
CA ASN A 64 -5.93 1.68 -14.08
C ASN A 64 -6.74 2.83 -13.46
N HIS A 65 -7.69 3.33 -14.24
CA HIS A 65 -8.60 4.40 -13.82
C HIS A 65 -10.02 3.86 -13.73
N THR A 66 -10.79 4.38 -12.78
CA THR A 66 -12.23 4.13 -12.66
C THR A 66 -13.03 5.33 -13.18
N ASP A 67 -14.18 5.08 -13.81
CA ASP A 67 -15.12 6.13 -14.20
C ASP A 67 -15.76 6.84 -12.99
N LYS A 68 -15.66 6.25 -11.78
CA LYS A 68 -16.15 6.85 -10.55
C LYS A 68 -15.14 7.88 -10.01
N GLN A 69 -15.20 9.12 -10.52
CA GLN A 69 -14.24 10.20 -10.19
C GLN A 69 -13.93 10.38 -8.70
N LEU A 70 -14.92 10.27 -7.82
CA LEU A 70 -14.69 10.41 -6.37
C LEU A 70 -13.70 9.36 -5.86
N PHE A 71 -13.90 8.10 -6.23
CA PHE A 71 -13.01 7.02 -5.81
C PHE A 71 -11.67 7.05 -6.52
N GLN A 72 -11.64 7.53 -7.77
CA GLN A 72 -10.39 7.81 -8.47
C GLN A 72 -9.52 8.78 -7.66
N SER A 73 -10.08 9.93 -7.25
CA SER A 73 -9.36 10.92 -6.45
C SER A 73 -8.95 10.36 -5.08
N VAL A 74 -9.85 9.63 -4.40
CA VAL A 74 -9.53 9.00 -3.11
C VAL A 74 -8.37 8.02 -3.23
N ALA A 75 -8.35 7.16 -4.25
CA ALA A 75 -7.25 6.22 -4.44
C ALA A 75 -5.93 6.93 -4.76
N GLU A 76 -5.95 7.96 -5.61
CA GLU A 76 -4.76 8.74 -5.93
C GLU A 76 -4.18 9.45 -4.70
N ASP A 77 -5.03 10.05 -3.86
CA ASP A 77 -4.60 10.69 -2.63
C ASP A 77 -4.10 9.68 -1.59
N LEU A 78 -4.78 8.53 -1.47
CA LEU A 78 -4.37 7.43 -0.60
C LEU A 78 -2.99 6.89 -1.00
N ILE A 79 -2.75 6.66 -2.30
CA ILE A 79 -1.45 6.21 -2.80
C ILE A 79 -0.37 7.25 -2.52
N LYS A 80 -0.65 8.53 -2.75
CA LYS A 80 0.31 9.61 -2.45
C LYS A 80 0.64 9.67 -0.96
N GLN A 81 -0.35 9.54 -0.09
CA GLN A 81 -0.15 9.53 1.35
C GLN A 81 0.69 8.34 1.79
N ILE A 82 0.38 7.14 1.30
CA ILE A 82 1.13 5.91 1.62
C ILE A 82 2.59 6.05 1.17
N ASN A 83 2.83 6.48 -0.06
CA ASN A 83 4.21 6.67 -0.56
C ASN A 83 4.96 7.75 0.24
N ALA A 84 4.28 8.82 0.66
CA ALA A 84 4.87 9.86 1.50
C ALA A 84 5.24 9.31 2.88
N GLU A 85 4.35 8.55 3.53
CA GLU A 85 4.56 7.91 4.83
C GLU A 85 5.72 6.91 4.78
N ILE A 86 5.79 6.06 3.75
CA ILE A 86 6.90 5.11 3.55
C ILE A 86 8.22 5.85 3.39
N LYS A 87 8.22 6.94 2.62
CA LYS A 87 9.42 7.75 2.38
C LYS A 87 9.87 8.50 3.63
N ASP A 88 8.94 9.03 4.41
CA ASP A 88 9.24 9.67 5.70
C ASP A 88 9.78 8.65 6.70
N SER A 89 9.16 7.48 6.73
CA SER A 89 9.56 6.33 7.56
C SER A 89 10.82 5.63 7.07
N ALA A 90 11.37 5.97 5.89
CA ALA A 90 12.53 5.32 5.30
C ALA A 90 13.70 5.21 6.29
N LYS A 91 13.98 6.29 7.01
CA LYS A 91 15.04 6.31 8.02
C LYS A 91 14.74 5.39 9.20
N ASN A 92 13.48 5.35 9.65
CA ASN A 92 13.06 4.44 10.72
C ASN A 92 13.24 2.98 10.28
N PHE A 93 12.90 2.65 9.03
CA PHE A 93 13.13 1.32 8.48
C PHE A 93 14.63 0.97 8.46
N GLU A 94 15.51 1.90 8.06
CA GLU A 94 16.98 1.69 8.12
C GLU A 94 17.44 1.38 9.55
N GLU A 95 16.94 2.12 10.54
CA GLU A 95 17.28 1.90 11.95
C GLU A 95 16.76 0.54 12.48
N ILE A 96 15.53 0.15 12.12
CA ILE A 96 14.94 -1.14 12.51
C ILE A 96 15.72 -2.32 11.91
N ILE A 97 16.05 -2.23 10.63
CA ILE A 97 16.82 -3.25 9.90
C ILE A 97 18.23 -3.38 10.49
N ALA A 98 18.89 -2.25 10.75
CA ALA A 98 20.20 -2.23 11.40
C ALA A 98 20.15 -2.88 12.79
N PHE A 99 19.12 -2.59 13.58
CA PHE A 99 18.93 -3.18 14.91
C PHE A 99 18.70 -4.70 14.84
N LYS A 100 17.91 -5.17 13.88
CA LYS A 100 17.66 -6.61 13.64
C LYS A 100 18.94 -7.36 13.26
N SER A 101 19.83 -6.70 12.51
CA SER A 101 21.14 -7.24 12.13
C SER A 101 22.14 -7.30 13.28
N GLN A 102 22.02 -6.43 14.29
CA GLN A 102 22.88 -6.43 15.48
C GLN A 102 22.46 -7.44 16.56
N THR A 103 21.23 -7.94 16.51
CA THR A 103 20.66 -8.85 17.51
C THR A 103 20.71 -10.33 17.07
N ASN A 104 21.21 -10.62 15.86
CA ASN A 104 21.50 -11.98 15.38
C ASN A 104 22.99 -12.34 15.54
#